data_AF-A0A3E0WFW2-F1
#
_entry.id   AF-A0A3E0WFW2-F1
#
_cell.length_a   1.000
_cell.length_b   1.000
_cell.length_c   1.000
_cell.angle_alpha   90.00
_cell.angle_beta   90.00
_cell.angle_gamma   90.00
#
_symmetry.space_group_name_H-M   'P 1'
#
loop_
_entity.id
_entity.type
_entity.pdbx_description
1 polymer ?
#
loop_
_entity_poly.entity_id
_entity_poly.type
_entity_poly.pdbx_seq_one_letter_code
_entity_poly.pdbx_strand_id
1 'polypeptide(L)' 'MNAAIINERNQVVFSAEVAEGVREIEVAGAVDINGYPINRKTFRVSRSKRNLAKAADAFEVPMLSERQYRDLTFYVE' A
#
# COMPACT_ATOMS: atom_id res chain seq x y z
N MET A 1 -4.33 -9.92 5.11
CA MET A 1 -3.89 -9.58 6.49
C MET A 1 -3.37 -8.15 6.47
N ASN A 2 -3.68 -7.32 7.47
CA ASN A 2 -3.22 -5.94 7.51
C ASN A 2 -1.69 -5.85 7.53
N ALA A 3 -1.14 -4.93 6.76
CA ALA A 3 0.28 -4.66 6.66
C ALA A 3 0.55 -3.16 6.65
N ALA A 4 1.68 -2.78 7.25
CA ALA A 4 2.16 -1.40 7.20
C ALA A 4 2.97 -1.20 5.93
N ILE A 5 2.65 -0.16 5.16
CA ILE A 5 3.39 0.21 3.96
C ILE A 5 4.39 1.28 4.35
N ILE A 6 5.67 1.01 4.11
CA ILE A 6 6.77 1.86 4.54
C ILE A 6 7.51 2.48 3.37
N ASN A 7 7.98 3.71 3.56
CA ASN A 7 8.86 4.39 2.63
C ASN A 7 10.33 3.98 2.85
N GLU A 8 11.24 4.52 2.02
CA GLU A 8 12.69 4.27 2.09
C GLU A 8 13.33 4.66 3.43
N ARG A 9 12.67 5.54 4.20
CA ARG A 9 13.10 5.96 5.55
C ARG A 9 12.52 5.09 6.66
N ASN A 10 11.89 3.95 6.33
CA ASN A 10 11.17 3.06 7.25
C ASN A 10 10.01 3.74 7.99
N GLN A 11 9.46 4.83 7.45
CA GLN A 11 8.28 5.48 8.01
C GLN A 11 7.03 4.80 7.45
N VAL A 12 6.05 4.54 8.30
CA VAL A 12 4.72 4.05 7.88
C VAL A 12 4.02 5.21 7.19
N VAL A 13 3.64 4.98 5.94
CA VAL A 13 2.98 5.98 5.09
C VAL A 13 1.57 5.56 4.71
N PHE A 14 1.30 4.25 4.65
CA PHE A 14 -0.04 3.71 4.40
C PHE A 14 -0.27 2.42 5.20
N SER A 15 -1.53 2.02 5.27
CA SER A 15 -1.98 0.71 5.73
C SER A 15 -2.68 0.00 4.58
N ALA A 16 -2.51 -1.30 4.42
CA ALA A 16 -3.21 -2.05 3.39
C ALA A 16 -3.39 -3.51 3.78
N GLU A 17 -4.46 -4.14 3.30
CA GLU A 17 -4.56 -5.59 3.33
C GLU A 17 -3.70 -6.18 2.21
N VAL A 18 -2.65 -6.89 2.57
CA VAL A 18 -1.71 -7.48 1.59
C VAL A 18 -1.54 -8.96 1.89
N ALA A 19 -1.57 -9.79 0.85
CA ALA A 19 -1.36 -11.23 0.93
C ALA A 19 -0.01 -11.58 1.61
N GLU A 20 0.01 -12.68 2.35
CA GLU A 20 1.21 -13.16 3.02
C GLU A 20 2.33 -13.47 2.01
N GLY A 21 3.58 -13.23 2.39
CA GLY A 21 4.73 -13.41 1.49
C GLY A 21 5.03 -12.23 0.56
N VAL A 22 4.06 -11.34 0.31
CA VAL A 22 4.29 -10.11 -0.48
C VAL A 22 5.20 -9.15 0.30
N ARG A 23 6.29 -8.73 -0.33
CA ARG A 23 7.30 -7.84 0.27
C ARG A 23 7.22 -6.40 -0.21
N GLU A 24 6.64 -6.19 -1.39
CA GLU A 24 6.53 -4.89 -2.05
C GLU A 24 5.19 -4.80 -2.77
N ILE A 25 4.65 -3.60 -2.84
CA ILE A 25 3.40 -3.30 -3.56
C ILE A 25 3.59 -2.06 -4.41
N GLU A 26 2.87 -1.98 -5.53
CA GLU A 26 2.76 -0.74 -6.29
C GLU A 26 1.58 0.09 -5.78
N VAL A 27 1.81 1.36 -5.48
CA VAL A 27 0.79 2.33 -5.12
C VAL A 27 0.67 3.36 -6.24
N ALA A 28 -0.54 3.54 -6.77
CA ALA A 28 -0.84 4.52 -7.80
C ALA A 28 -1.27 5.85 -7.15
N GLY A 29 -0.76 6.97 -7.67
CA GLY A 29 -1.19 8.29 -7.22
C GLY A 29 -2.51 8.76 -7.84
N ALA A 30 -2.89 8.19 -9.00
CA ALA A 30 -4.17 8.45 -9.66
C ALA A 30 -4.54 7.27 -10.57
N VAL A 31 -5.80 7.21 -10.98
CA VAL A 31 -6.30 6.28 -11.98
C VAL A 31 -6.90 7.10 -13.14
N ASP A 32 -6.53 6.76 -14.37
CA ASP A 32 -7.04 7.44 -15.57
C ASP A 32 -8.49 7.01 -15.91
N ILE A 33 -9.07 7.64 -16.93
CA ILE A 33 -10.43 7.32 -17.39
C ILE A 33 -10.60 5.87 -17.88
N ASN A 34 -9.52 5.21 -18.28
CA ASN A 34 -9.52 3.83 -18.75
C ASN A 34 -9.26 2.82 -17.61
N GLY A 35 -9.05 3.27 -16.38
CA GLY A 35 -8.70 2.42 -15.24
C GLY A 35 -7.20 2.15 -15.09
N TYR A 36 -6.35 2.80 -15.88
CA TYR A 36 -4.90 2.62 -15.84
C TYR A 36 -4.27 3.44 -14.69
N PRO A 37 -3.38 2.84 -13.88
CA PRO A 37 -2.70 3.54 -12.79
C PRO A 37 -1.62 4.51 -13.29
N ILE A 38 -1.69 5.76 -12.83
CA ILE A 38 -0.72 6.82 -13.13
C ILE A 38 0.11 7.12 -11.88
N ASN A 39 1.37 7.56 -12.07
CA ASN A 39 2.30 7.95 -10.99
C ASN A 39 2.56 6.82 -9.98
N ARG A 40 2.74 5.59 -10.49
CA ARG A 40 3.00 4.41 -9.68
C ARG A 40 4.34 4.53 -8.93
N LYS A 41 4.33 4.12 -7.67
CA LYS A 41 5.53 3.99 -6.84
C LYS A 41 5.51 2.66 -6.12
N THR A 42 6.67 2.01 -6.05
CA THR A 42 6.82 0.77 -5.29
C THR A 42 7.13 1.10 -3.84
N PHE A 43 6.41 0.47 -2.91
CA PHE A 43 6.64 0.60 -1.48
C PHE A 43 6.89 -0.76 -0.85
N ARG A 44 7.61 -0.76 0.27
CA ARG A 44 7.91 -1.98 1.01
C ARG A 44 6.80 -2.29 2.00
N VAL A 45 6.50 -3.57 2.13
CA VAL A 45 5.53 -4.11 3.08
C VAL A 45 6.25 -4.48 4.37
N SER A 46 5.78 -3.95 5.49
CA SER A 46 6.28 -4.24 6.82
C SER A 46 5.20 -4.90 7.67
N ARG A 47 5.57 -6.02 8.31
CA ARG A 47 4.73 -6.76 9.26
C ARG A 47 5.33 -6.77 10.67
N SER A 48 6.26 -5.85 10.96
CA SER A 48 6.80 -5.74 12.31
C SER A 48 5.70 -5.28 13.27
N LYS A 49 5.67 -5.83 14.48
CA LYS A 49 4.67 -5.48 15.50
C LYS A 49 4.56 -3.96 15.71
N ARG A 50 5.70 -3.27 15.72
CA ARG A 50 5.77 -1.81 15.89
C ARG A 50 5.13 -1.05 14.73
N ASN A 51 5.37 -1.46 13.49
CA ASN A 51 4.80 -0.78 12.33
C ASN A 51 3.32 -1.10 12.15
N LEU A 52 2.90 -2.32 12.48
CA LEU A 52 1.48 -2.69 12.50
C LEU A 52 0.69 -1.88 13.52
N ALA A 53 1.25 -1.65 14.72
CA ALA A 53 0.62 -0.80 15.71
C ALA A 53 0.44 0.65 15.21
N LYS A 54 1.42 1.18 14.48
CA LYS A 54 1.32 2.50 13.84
C LYS A 54 0.31 2.52 12.68
N ALA A 55 0.29 1.48 11.84
CA ALA A 55 -0.63 1.38 10.72
C ALA A 55 -2.09 1.13 11.14
N ALA A 56 -2.31 0.63 12.36
CA ALA A 56 -3.64 0.49 12.95
C ALA A 56 -4.22 1.83 13.41
N ASP A 57 -3.41 2.89 13.50
CA ASP A 57 -3.87 4.24 13.80
C ASP A 57 -4.41 4.90 12.52
N ALA A 58 -5.67 4.58 12.20
CA ALA A 58 -6.34 5.03 10.98
C ALA A 58 -6.54 6.56 10.91
N PHE A 59 -6.39 7.29 12.02
CA PHE A 59 -6.48 8.74 12.01
C PHE A 59 -5.26 9.41 11.38
N GLU A 60 -4.09 8.77 11.45
CA GLU A 60 -2.83 9.32 10.90
C GLU A 60 -2.38 8.63 9.61
N VAL A 61 -2.85 7.41 9.34
CA VAL A 61 -2.35 6.57 8.25
C VAL A 61 -3.48 6.22 7.27
N PRO A 62 -3.42 6.69 6.00
CA PRO A 62 -4.40 6.34 5.00
C PRO A 62 -4.40 4.84 4.69
N MET A 63 -5.58 4.28 4.45
CA MET A 63 -5.76 2.88 4.09
C MET A 63 -5.88 2.74 2.58
N LEU A 64 -5.03 1.90 1.98
CA LEU A 64 -5.07 1.63 0.56
C LEU A 64 -6.00 0.47 0.24
N SER A 65 -6.69 0.59 -0.88
CA SER A 65 -7.51 -0.45 -1.48
C SER A 65 -6.76 -1.12 -2.64
N GLU A 66 -6.77 -2.45 -2.67
CA GLU A 66 -6.26 -3.21 -3.81
C GLU A 66 -7.17 -3.00 -5.02
N ARG A 67 -6.54 -2.79 -6.18
CA ARG A 67 -7.19 -2.75 -7.49
C ARG A 67 -6.43 -3.63 -8.48
N GLN A 68 -7.18 -4.13 -9.44
CA GLN A 68 -6.64 -4.91 -10.55
C GLN A 68 -7.02 -4.27 -11.87
N TYR A 69 -6.06 -4.18 -12.78
CA TYR A 69 -6.25 -3.75 -14.16
C TYR A 69 -5.53 -4.71 -15.09
N ARG A 70 -6.27 -5.56 -15.81
CA ARG A 70 -5.72 -6.68 -16.59
C ARG A 70 -4.86 -7.57 -15.67
N ASP A 71 -3.59 -7.77 -16.01
CA ASP A 71 -2.64 -8.58 -15.23
C ASP A 71 -1.89 -7.77 -14.14
N LEU A 72 -2.26 -6.50 -13.92
CA LEU A 72 -1.60 -5.61 -12.97
C LEU A 72 -2.41 -5.46 -11.68
N THR A 73 -1.77 -5.76 -10.54
CA THR A 73 -2.29 -5.45 -9.20
C THR A 73 -1.58 -4.23 -8.63
N PHE A 74 -2.35 -3.23 -8.22
CA PHE A 74 -1.84 -2.01 -7.59
C PHE A 74 -2.77 -1.55 -6.47
N TYR A 75 -2.30 -0.63 -5.66
CA TYR A 75 -3.02 -0.08 -4.52
C TYR A 75 -3.27 1.41 -4.73
N VAL A 76 -4.40 1.92 -4.25
CA VAL A 76 -4.77 3.33 -4.32
C VAL A 76 -5.44 3.74 -3.01
N GLU A 77 -5.29 4.99 -2.61
CA GLU A 77 -6.03 5.58 -1.48
C GLU A 77 -7.54 5.61 -1.74
#